data_AF-A0A7J3D8J7-F1
#
_entry.id   AF-A0A7J3D8J7-F1
#
_cell.length_a   1.000
_cell.length_b   1.000
_cell.length_c   1.000
_cell.angle_alpha   90.00
_cell.angle_beta   90.00
_cell.angle_gamma   90.00
#
_symmetry.space_group_name_H-M   'P 1'
#
loop_
_entity.id
_entity.type
_entity.pdbx_description
1 polymer ?
#
loop_
_entity_poly.entity_id
_entity_poly.type
_entity_poly.pdbx_seq_one_letter_code
_entity_poly.pdbx_strand_id
1 'polypeptide(L)'
;MQTLISKAETALKRDLCDHCLGRIFAQIGTGLTNKQRGESLRMGVMLKRILEGGPLPSHEKCWVCEELFNSVERFAEAVITRLSTLEYNTFLIGSKVDPEILEREERLWGEIGGEYAESIKSELNREIGKIVEAKTEKQVDFSHPDVVAIVDTRFASVELEIAPLFIYGRYKKYSREIPQTRWVCTQCRGRGCERCNFRGKMYETSVQEIIGDPILKAAKGVDHFFHGMGREDIDARMLGNGRPFIIEIREPKKRMLDLESLEKMINEQGKGIIEVSNLRLSSRAEVKKIKSASPEKIYRVEILLNGKVNKEKINEVLQSFKNTRITQQTPTRVAHRRADKTREKEIVNITAEDIGDEAITLVIRAEAGTYIKEFVHGDGGRTRPSLSELLGVPCEVKSLDVIEVADNTGEE
;
A
#
# COMPACT_ATOMS: atom_id res chain seq x y z
N MET A 1 45.06 -11.64 -17.71
CA MET A 1 44.79 -11.51 -19.16
C MET A 1 44.79 -12.87 -19.86
N GLN A 2 45.85 -13.68 -19.77
CA GLN A 2 45.88 -15.05 -20.33
C GLN A 2 44.73 -15.96 -19.84
N THR A 3 44.38 -15.88 -18.55
CA THR A 3 43.25 -16.61 -17.97
C THR A 3 41.89 -16.22 -18.54
N LEU A 4 41.69 -14.94 -18.87
CA LEU A 4 40.43 -14.42 -19.43
C LEU A 4 40.22 -14.85 -20.89
N ILE A 5 41.26 -14.72 -21.72
CA ILE A 5 41.22 -15.15 -23.13
C ILE A 5 41.05 -16.68 -23.21
N SER A 6 41.67 -17.45 -22.33
CA SER A 6 41.46 -18.91 -22.26
C SER A 6 40.01 -19.29 -21.91
N LYS A 7 39.39 -18.60 -20.94
CA LYS A 7 37.96 -18.80 -20.62
C LYS A 7 37.05 -18.40 -21.78
N ALA A 8 37.31 -17.26 -22.42
CA ALA A 8 36.57 -16.80 -23.60
C ALA A 8 36.71 -17.77 -24.79
N GLU A 9 37.90 -18.32 -25.01
CA GLU A 9 38.14 -19.35 -26.03
C GLU A 9 37.36 -20.64 -25.73
N THR A 10 37.26 -21.02 -24.46
CA THR A 10 36.45 -22.18 -24.05
C THR A 10 34.96 -21.91 -24.28
N ALA A 11 34.48 -20.69 -24.00
CA ALA A 11 33.10 -20.29 -24.29
C ALA A 11 32.80 -20.34 -25.80
N LEU A 12 33.75 -19.88 -26.62
CA LEU A 12 33.70 -19.90 -28.09
C LEU A 12 33.92 -21.29 -28.73
N LYS A 13 33.94 -22.38 -27.93
CA LYS A 13 33.68 -23.73 -28.46
C LYS A 13 32.24 -23.88 -28.93
N ARG A 14 31.36 -22.98 -28.49
CA ARG A 14 30.00 -22.81 -28.99
C ARG A 14 29.91 -21.50 -29.75
N ASP A 15 28.96 -21.44 -30.68
CA ASP A 15 28.63 -20.19 -31.32
C ASP A 15 27.94 -19.26 -30.31
N LEU A 16 28.53 -18.10 -30.05
CA LEU A 16 27.99 -17.09 -29.13
C LEU A 16 28.00 -15.74 -29.85
N CYS A 17 26.92 -14.97 -29.73
CA CYS A 17 26.96 -13.56 -30.08
C CYS A 17 27.77 -12.76 -29.04
N ASP A 18 28.13 -11.52 -29.38
CA ASP A 18 29.00 -10.71 -28.54
C ASP A 18 28.37 -10.30 -27.21
N HIS A 19 27.04 -10.11 -27.15
CA HIS A 19 26.35 -9.92 -25.88
C HIS A 19 26.54 -11.14 -24.95
N CYS A 20 26.33 -12.35 -25.48
CA CYS A 20 26.44 -13.58 -24.70
C CYS A 20 27.87 -13.90 -24.28
N LEU A 21 28.86 -13.61 -25.14
CA LEU A 21 30.26 -13.75 -24.79
C LEU A 21 30.68 -12.72 -23.73
N GLY A 22 30.26 -11.47 -23.89
CA GLY A 22 30.62 -10.39 -22.98
C GLY A 22 29.98 -10.52 -21.60
N ARG A 23 28.69 -10.90 -21.52
CA ARG A 23 27.97 -10.96 -20.23
C ARG A 23 28.55 -11.96 -19.25
N ILE A 24 29.25 -13.00 -19.71
CA ILE A 24 29.99 -13.95 -18.85
C ILE A 24 31.04 -13.22 -17.98
N PHE A 25 31.56 -12.11 -18.48
CA PHE A 25 32.63 -11.32 -17.86
C PHE A 25 32.17 -9.89 -17.57
N ALA A 26 30.86 -9.65 -17.40
CA ALA A 26 30.26 -8.33 -17.27
C ALA A 26 30.92 -7.46 -16.18
N GLN A 27 31.30 -8.09 -15.06
CA GLN A 27 31.91 -7.40 -13.91
C GLN A 27 33.44 -7.21 -14.04
N ILE A 28 34.08 -7.69 -15.11
CA ILE A 28 35.53 -7.55 -15.30
C ILE A 28 35.85 -6.24 -16.01
N GLY A 29 36.27 -5.22 -15.26
CA GLY A 29 36.55 -3.88 -15.79
C GLY A 29 35.28 -3.07 -16.06
N THR A 30 35.42 -1.76 -16.24
CA THR A 30 34.32 -0.80 -16.32
C THR A 30 34.28 -0.07 -17.67
N GLY A 31 33.15 0.58 -17.99
CA GLY A 31 33.03 1.49 -19.14
C GLY A 31 32.71 0.84 -20.49
N LEU A 32 32.48 -0.47 -20.55
CA LEU A 32 32.09 -1.19 -21.78
C LEU A 32 30.70 -1.80 -21.63
N THR A 33 29.91 -1.79 -22.70
CA THR A 33 28.72 -2.66 -22.79
C THR A 33 29.15 -4.12 -22.94
N ASN A 34 28.26 -5.07 -22.62
CA ASN A 34 28.60 -6.48 -22.82
C ASN A 34 28.84 -6.80 -24.29
N LYS A 35 28.13 -6.14 -25.24
CA LYS A 35 28.44 -6.26 -26.68
C LYS A 35 29.90 -5.88 -26.98
N GLN A 36 30.34 -4.70 -26.58
CA GLN A 36 31.72 -4.23 -26.79
C GLN A 36 32.76 -5.12 -26.10
N ARG A 37 32.41 -5.62 -24.91
CA ARG A 37 33.24 -6.56 -24.17
C ARG A 37 33.38 -7.89 -24.92
N GLY A 38 32.28 -8.41 -25.47
CA GLY A 38 32.29 -9.61 -26.31
C GLY A 38 33.13 -9.43 -27.56
N GLU A 39 32.95 -8.31 -28.28
CA GLU A 39 33.76 -7.95 -29.46
C GLU A 39 35.26 -7.96 -29.12
N SER A 40 35.63 -7.34 -28.00
CA SER A 40 37.02 -7.29 -27.52
C SER A 40 37.59 -8.67 -27.17
N LEU A 41 36.80 -9.50 -26.48
CA LEU A 41 37.20 -10.87 -26.12
C LEU A 41 37.34 -11.74 -27.36
N ARG A 42 36.41 -11.65 -28.30
CA ARG A 42 36.45 -12.37 -29.57
C ARG A 42 37.70 -12.00 -30.36
N MET A 43 38.03 -10.71 -30.46
CA MET A 43 39.24 -10.25 -31.12
C MET A 43 40.50 -10.81 -30.46
N GLY A 44 40.56 -10.83 -29.13
CA GLY A 44 41.68 -11.43 -28.39
C GLY A 44 41.84 -12.93 -28.66
N VAL A 45 40.74 -13.69 -28.74
CA VAL A 45 40.76 -15.11 -29.11
C VAL A 45 41.19 -15.31 -30.56
N MET A 46 40.70 -14.47 -31.50
CA MET A 46 41.10 -14.50 -32.91
C MET A 46 42.61 -14.33 -33.06
N LEU A 47 43.20 -13.30 -32.43
CA LEU A 47 44.65 -13.06 -32.47
C LEU A 47 45.45 -14.23 -31.92
N LYS A 48 45.02 -14.80 -30.79
CA LYS A 48 45.67 -15.99 -30.21
C LYS A 48 45.64 -17.16 -31.20
N ARG A 49 44.49 -17.48 -31.78
CA ARG A 49 44.36 -18.60 -32.72
C ARG A 49 45.13 -18.37 -34.01
N ILE A 50 45.24 -17.14 -34.50
CA ILE A 50 46.09 -16.80 -35.66
C ILE A 50 47.55 -17.16 -35.37
N LEU A 51 48.07 -16.79 -34.19
CA LEU A 51 49.44 -17.10 -33.78
C LEU A 51 49.67 -18.62 -33.61
N GLU A 52 48.62 -19.36 -33.25
CA GLU A 52 48.66 -20.82 -33.04
C GLU A 52 48.28 -21.61 -34.32
N GLY A 53 47.94 -20.95 -35.43
CA GLY A 53 47.50 -21.59 -36.67
C GLY A 53 46.13 -22.27 -36.60
N GLY A 54 45.28 -21.89 -35.64
CA GLY A 54 43.95 -22.45 -35.40
C GLY A 54 42.82 -21.77 -36.19
N PRO A 55 41.63 -22.39 -36.25
CA PRO A 55 40.47 -21.84 -36.94
C PRO A 55 39.89 -20.62 -36.21
N LEU A 56 39.51 -19.59 -36.96
CA LEU A 56 38.86 -18.40 -36.40
C LEU A 56 37.46 -18.73 -35.87
N PRO A 57 37.02 -18.13 -34.74
CA PRO A 57 35.63 -18.22 -34.31
C PRO A 57 34.70 -17.55 -35.32
N SER A 58 33.76 -18.30 -35.88
CA SER A 58 32.65 -17.79 -36.70
C SER A 58 31.40 -17.56 -35.84
N HIS A 59 30.43 -16.81 -36.38
CA HIS A 59 29.13 -16.59 -35.76
C HIS A 59 28.03 -16.67 -36.82
N GLU A 60 27.05 -17.55 -36.61
CA GLU A 60 25.86 -17.73 -37.44
C GLU A 60 24.58 -17.56 -36.62
N LYS A 61 24.48 -18.26 -35.48
CA LYS A 61 23.35 -18.17 -34.54
C LYS A 61 23.83 -18.49 -33.14
N CYS A 62 23.66 -17.53 -32.22
CA CYS A 62 24.04 -17.70 -30.83
C CYS A 62 23.34 -18.91 -30.22
N TRP A 63 24.14 -19.86 -29.74
CA TRP A 63 23.68 -21.07 -29.07
C TRP A 63 22.88 -20.77 -27.80
N VAL A 64 23.20 -19.69 -27.08
CA VAL A 64 22.47 -19.33 -25.86
C VAL A 64 21.18 -18.57 -26.17
N CYS A 65 21.28 -17.38 -26.76
CA CYS A 65 20.14 -16.46 -26.84
C CYS A 65 19.40 -16.49 -28.17
N GLU A 66 19.85 -17.27 -29.16
CA GLU A 66 19.19 -17.34 -30.47
C GLU A 66 18.93 -15.98 -31.12
N GLU A 67 19.92 -15.08 -31.05
CA GLU A 67 19.83 -13.71 -31.59
C GLU A 67 18.77 -12.81 -30.94
N LEU A 68 18.37 -13.11 -29.69
CA LEU A 68 17.35 -12.35 -28.97
C LEU A 68 17.66 -10.85 -28.83
N PHE A 69 18.94 -10.48 -28.73
CA PHE A 69 19.36 -9.07 -28.63
C PHE A 69 19.08 -8.25 -29.89
N ASN A 70 18.88 -8.89 -31.05
CA ASN A 70 18.49 -8.19 -32.28
C ASN A 70 17.04 -7.69 -32.24
N SER A 71 16.26 -8.09 -31.24
CA SER A 71 14.86 -7.68 -31.04
C SER A 71 14.69 -6.59 -29.96
N VAL A 72 15.78 -6.05 -29.40
CA VAL A 72 15.71 -5.07 -28.30
C VAL A 72 14.92 -3.82 -28.68
N GLU A 73 15.12 -3.28 -29.88
CA GLU A 73 14.38 -2.13 -30.40
C GLU A 73 12.88 -2.44 -30.50
N ARG A 74 12.52 -3.63 -31.03
CA ARG A 74 11.13 -4.09 -31.13
C ARG A 74 10.48 -4.20 -29.75
N PHE A 75 11.22 -4.70 -28.75
CA PHE A 75 10.72 -4.79 -27.38
C PHE A 75 10.50 -3.40 -26.77
N ALA A 76 11.44 -2.47 -26.97
CA ALA A 76 11.30 -1.11 -26.49
C ALA A 76 10.09 -0.39 -27.11
N GLU A 77 9.85 -0.57 -28.42
CA GLU A 77 8.67 -0.02 -29.09
C GLU A 77 7.35 -0.59 -28.55
N ALA A 78 7.30 -1.90 -28.27
CA ALA A 78 6.14 -2.53 -27.64
C ALA A 78 5.90 -1.96 -26.23
N VAL A 79 6.97 -1.73 -25.45
CA VAL A 79 6.88 -1.11 -24.13
C VAL A 79 6.34 0.32 -24.23
N ILE A 80 6.92 1.17 -25.08
CA ILE A 80 6.52 2.57 -25.25
C ILE A 80 5.04 2.65 -25.66
N THR A 81 4.62 1.81 -26.60
CA THR A 81 3.23 1.73 -27.06
C THR A 81 2.28 1.46 -25.88
N ARG A 82 2.64 0.53 -25.00
CA ARG A 82 1.80 0.17 -23.86
C ARG A 82 1.83 1.24 -22.76
N LEU A 83 3.00 1.80 -22.48
CA LEU A 83 3.17 2.90 -21.52
C LEU A 83 2.41 4.17 -21.92
N SER A 84 2.25 4.44 -23.22
CA SER A 84 1.48 5.60 -23.73
C SER A 84 0.01 5.64 -23.27
N THR A 85 -0.52 4.51 -22.77
CA THR A 85 -1.89 4.41 -22.25
C THR A 85 -2.05 4.94 -20.83
N LEU A 86 -0.95 5.31 -20.17
CA LEU A 86 -0.87 5.69 -18.76
C LEU A 86 -0.16 7.03 -18.57
N GLU A 87 -0.49 7.69 -17.47
CA GLU A 87 0.27 8.80 -16.93
C GLU A 87 1.24 8.30 -15.84
N TYR A 88 2.54 8.54 -16.02
CA TYR A 88 3.59 8.09 -15.12
C TYR A 88 4.82 9.00 -15.21
N ASN A 89 5.66 8.99 -14.18
CA ASN A 89 6.93 9.71 -14.14
C ASN A 89 8.12 8.75 -14.11
N THR A 90 7.98 7.63 -13.41
CA THR A 90 9.02 6.61 -13.31
C THR A 90 8.57 5.27 -13.85
N PHE A 91 9.50 4.47 -14.34
CA PHE A 91 9.20 3.11 -14.80
C PHE A 91 10.34 2.14 -14.48
N LEU A 92 10.07 0.85 -14.62
CA LEU A 92 11.09 -0.19 -14.58
C LEU A 92 10.81 -1.24 -15.66
N ILE A 93 11.85 -1.79 -16.26
CA ILE A 93 11.73 -2.87 -17.24
C ILE A 93 11.97 -4.22 -16.56
N GLY A 94 11.04 -5.14 -16.78
CA GLY A 94 11.20 -6.57 -16.50
C GLY A 94 11.14 -7.39 -17.78
N SER A 95 11.60 -8.65 -17.71
CA SER A 95 11.53 -9.57 -18.83
C SER A 95 11.16 -11.00 -18.40
N LYS A 96 10.34 -11.64 -19.24
CA LYS A 96 10.08 -13.08 -19.25
C LYS A 96 10.82 -13.66 -20.45
N VAL A 97 11.90 -14.37 -20.17
CA VAL A 97 12.76 -15.03 -21.16
C VAL A 97 12.41 -16.51 -21.21
N ASP A 98 12.52 -17.10 -22.39
CA ASP A 98 12.29 -18.54 -22.59
C ASP A 98 13.12 -19.38 -21.59
N PRO A 99 12.50 -20.31 -20.84
CA PRO A 99 13.23 -21.19 -19.93
C PRO A 99 14.40 -21.93 -20.58
N GLU A 100 14.31 -22.29 -21.87
CA GLU A 100 15.39 -22.99 -22.56
C GLU A 100 16.64 -22.10 -22.72
N ILE A 101 16.46 -20.80 -22.97
CA ILE A 101 17.57 -19.83 -23.02
C ILE A 101 18.24 -19.70 -21.65
N LEU A 102 17.45 -19.70 -20.57
CA LEU A 102 17.97 -19.61 -19.21
C LEU A 102 18.75 -20.87 -18.83
N GLU A 103 18.28 -22.05 -19.21
CA GLU A 103 19.00 -23.32 -19.00
C GLU A 103 20.34 -23.35 -19.75
N ARG A 104 20.36 -22.90 -21.01
CA ARG A 104 21.61 -22.78 -21.79
C ARG A 104 22.58 -21.77 -21.19
N GLU A 105 22.08 -20.66 -20.64
CA GLU A 105 22.87 -19.68 -19.90
C GLU A 105 23.53 -20.30 -18.65
N GLU A 106 22.75 -20.97 -17.80
CA GLU A 106 23.27 -21.62 -16.59
C GLU A 106 24.29 -22.71 -16.92
N ARG A 107 24.04 -23.51 -17.96
CA ARG A 107 24.98 -24.53 -18.43
C ARG A 107 26.31 -23.90 -18.88
N LEU A 108 26.25 -22.80 -19.63
CA LEU A 108 27.46 -22.09 -20.06
C LEU A 108 28.24 -21.56 -18.86
N TRP A 109 27.56 -21.02 -17.84
CA TRP A 109 28.20 -20.54 -16.63
C TRP A 109 28.81 -21.66 -15.79
N GLY A 110 28.18 -22.84 -15.72
CA GLY A 110 28.72 -24.01 -15.04
C GLY A 110 30.05 -24.50 -15.66
N GLU A 111 30.24 -24.32 -16.96
CA GLU A 111 31.45 -24.75 -17.66
C GLU A 111 32.58 -23.70 -17.65
N ILE A 112 32.25 -22.41 -17.72
CA ILE A 112 33.24 -21.31 -17.85
C ILE A 112 33.55 -20.62 -16.51
N GLY A 113 32.59 -20.68 -15.58
CA GLY A 113 32.54 -19.92 -14.33
C GLY A 113 31.65 -18.67 -14.46
N GLY A 114 30.66 -18.55 -13.58
CA GLY A 114 29.66 -17.47 -13.56
C GLY A 114 29.90 -16.34 -12.56
N GLU A 115 31.06 -16.32 -11.88
CA GLU A 115 31.38 -15.39 -10.78
C GLU A 115 31.22 -13.91 -11.16
N TYR A 116 31.54 -13.57 -12.41
CA TYR A 116 31.50 -12.21 -12.95
C TYR A 116 30.38 -12.01 -13.97
N ALA A 117 29.48 -12.99 -14.07
CA ALA A 117 28.47 -13.00 -15.10
C ALA A 117 27.29 -12.07 -14.78
N GLU A 118 26.71 -11.51 -15.83
CA GLU A 118 25.41 -10.85 -15.79
C GLU A 118 24.37 -11.73 -16.47
N SER A 119 23.19 -11.85 -15.86
CA SER A 119 22.07 -12.59 -16.43
C SER A 119 21.55 -11.93 -17.72
N ILE A 120 21.08 -12.76 -18.66
CA ILE A 120 20.46 -12.26 -19.89
C ILE A 120 19.28 -11.32 -19.60
N LYS A 121 18.50 -11.60 -18.54
CA LYS A 121 17.39 -10.73 -18.11
C LYS A 121 17.88 -9.34 -17.71
N SER A 122 18.95 -9.27 -16.92
CA SER A 122 19.51 -7.99 -16.46
C SER A 122 19.98 -7.13 -17.63
N GLU A 123 20.70 -7.73 -18.58
CA GLU A 123 21.16 -7.01 -19.77
C GLU A 123 19.98 -6.58 -20.66
N LEU A 124 19.03 -7.47 -20.95
CA LEU A 124 17.83 -7.13 -21.72
C LEU A 124 17.05 -5.98 -21.09
N ASN A 125 16.79 -6.05 -19.78
CA ASN A 125 16.05 -5.00 -19.07
C ASN A 125 16.79 -3.66 -19.15
N ARG A 126 18.13 -3.67 -19.02
CA ARG A 126 18.95 -2.46 -19.14
C ARG A 126 18.92 -1.88 -20.55
N GLU A 127 19.14 -2.71 -21.59
CA GLU A 127 19.21 -2.21 -22.97
C GLU A 127 17.85 -1.73 -23.47
N ILE A 128 16.76 -2.44 -23.14
CA ILE A 128 15.39 -1.96 -23.38
C ILE A 128 15.14 -0.65 -22.61
N GLY A 129 15.51 -0.61 -21.33
CA GLY A 129 15.33 0.55 -20.46
C GLY A 129 15.97 1.82 -21.00
N LYS A 130 17.22 1.74 -21.50
CA LYS A 130 17.92 2.88 -22.12
C LYS A 130 17.15 3.46 -23.31
N ILE A 131 16.61 2.60 -24.18
CA ILE A 131 15.84 3.05 -25.35
C ILE A 131 14.53 3.70 -24.92
N VAL A 132 13.82 3.10 -23.96
CA VAL A 132 12.56 3.64 -23.44
C VAL A 132 12.80 5.00 -22.78
N GLU A 133 13.78 5.11 -21.86
CA GLU A 133 14.14 6.34 -21.17
C GLU A 133 14.47 7.47 -22.16
N ALA A 134 15.31 7.19 -23.17
CA ALA A 134 15.68 8.17 -24.19
C ALA A 134 14.49 8.62 -25.06
N LYS A 135 13.53 7.73 -25.36
CA LYS A 135 12.38 8.05 -26.22
C LYS A 135 11.21 8.68 -25.46
N THR A 136 11.04 8.39 -24.16
CA THR A 136 9.91 8.90 -23.37
C THR A 136 10.27 10.06 -22.46
N GLU A 137 11.56 10.33 -22.26
CA GLU A 137 12.08 11.33 -21.30
C GLU A 137 11.59 11.07 -19.86
N LYS A 138 11.31 9.81 -19.54
CA LYS A 138 10.88 9.34 -18.19
C LYS A 138 12.04 8.66 -17.51
N GLN A 139 12.04 8.64 -16.19
CA GLN A 139 13.16 8.16 -15.40
C GLN A 139 12.99 6.68 -15.00
N VAL A 140 14.07 5.91 -14.99
CA VAL A 140 14.05 4.56 -14.41
C VAL A 140 14.12 4.64 -12.87
N ASP A 141 13.25 3.91 -12.17
CA ASP A 141 13.29 3.76 -10.72
C ASP A 141 13.28 2.27 -10.33
N PHE A 142 14.35 1.82 -9.67
CA PHE A 142 14.52 0.43 -9.25
C PHE A 142 13.83 0.08 -7.92
N SER A 143 13.42 1.10 -7.15
CA SER A 143 12.86 0.92 -5.81
C SER A 143 11.34 1.12 -5.81
N HIS A 144 10.88 2.23 -6.40
CA HIS A 144 9.48 2.66 -6.35
C HIS A 144 8.95 3.16 -7.71
N PRO A 145 9.02 2.34 -8.77
CA PRO A 145 8.50 2.74 -10.08
C PRO A 145 6.97 2.94 -10.04
N ASP A 146 6.47 3.92 -10.80
CA ASP A 146 5.02 4.07 -11.01
C ASP A 146 4.44 2.89 -11.81
N VAL A 147 5.24 2.30 -12.69
CA VAL A 147 4.86 1.16 -13.53
C VAL A 147 6.06 0.26 -13.85
N VAL A 148 5.86 -1.05 -13.75
CA VAL A 148 6.81 -2.04 -14.26
C VAL A 148 6.28 -2.60 -15.57
N ALA A 149 7.06 -2.47 -16.65
CA ALA A 149 6.74 -3.04 -17.95
C ALA A 149 7.48 -4.37 -18.13
N ILE A 150 6.74 -5.47 -18.10
CA ILE A 150 7.28 -6.83 -18.22
C ILE A 150 7.13 -7.31 -19.66
N VAL A 151 8.26 -7.47 -20.36
CA VAL A 151 8.31 -7.92 -21.75
C VAL A 151 8.42 -9.45 -21.80
N ASP A 152 7.47 -10.12 -22.45
CA ASP A 152 7.65 -11.52 -22.86
C ASP A 152 8.43 -11.54 -24.18
N THR A 153 9.66 -12.03 -24.13
CA THR A 153 10.59 -11.96 -25.26
C THR A 153 10.25 -12.91 -26.40
N ARG A 154 9.38 -13.91 -26.16
CA ARG A 154 8.96 -14.87 -27.20
C ARG A 154 7.94 -14.27 -28.15
N PHE A 155 7.06 -13.41 -27.62
CA PHE A 155 5.93 -12.85 -28.37
C PHE A 155 6.00 -11.33 -28.54
N ALA A 156 6.98 -10.66 -27.93
CA ALA A 156 7.05 -9.20 -27.81
C ALA A 156 5.78 -8.58 -27.18
N SER A 157 5.08 -9.35 -26.33
CA SER A 157 3.93 -8.86 -25.58
C SER A 157 4.37 -8.21 -24.28
N VAL A 158 3.74 -7.09 -23.91
CA VAL A 158 4.08 -6.35 -22.69
C VAL A 158 2.90 -6.32 -21.73
N GLU A 159 3.17 -6.76 -20.51
CA GLU A 159 2.31 -6.67 -19.34
C GLU A 159 2.76 -5.47 -18.50
N LEU A 160 1.80 -4.70 -17.96
CA LEU A 160 2.08 -3.55 -17.12
C LEU A 160 1.61 -3.84 -15.70
N GLU A 161 2.52 -3.78 -14.74
CA GLU A 161 2.20 -3.77 -13.32
C GLU A 161 2.20 -2.31 -12.85
N ILE A 162 1.01 -1.76 -12.60
CA ILE A 162 0.83 -0.35 -12.26
C ILE A 162 0.82 -0.19 -10.74
N ALA A 163 1.75 0.60 -10.20
CA ALA A 163 1.81 0.87 -8.77
C ALA A 163 0.57 1.65 -8.31
N PRO A 164 0.00 1.33 -7.14
CA PRO A 164 -1.14 2.07 -6.61
C PRO A 164 -0.80 3.52 -6.25
N LEU A 165 -1.80 4.39 -6.28
CA LEU A 165 -1.72 5.79 -5.83
C LEU A 165 -2.29 5.90 -4.42
N PHE A 166 -1.59 6.59 -3.52
CA PHE A 166 -2.02 6.79 -2.14
C PHE A 166 -2.27 8.26 -1.86
N ILE A 167 -3.44 8.58 -1.29
CA ILE A 167 -3.83 9.95 -0.93
C ILE A 167 -4.21 9.96 0.54
N TYR A 168 -3.47 10.71 1.33
CA TYR A 168 -3.76 10.99 2.73
C TYR A 168 -4.80 12.09 2.86
N GLY A 169 -5.56 12.07 3.96
CA GLY A 169 -6.38 13.20 4.41
C GLY A 169 -6.87 13.00 5.84
N ARG A 170 -7.68 13.94 6.32
CA ARG A 170 -8.47 13.79 7.56
C ARG A 170 -9.95 13.89 7.24
N TYR A 171 -10.77 13.06 7.87
CA TYR A 171 -12.22 13.16 7.73
C TYR A 171 -12.91 13.43 9.06
N LYS A 172 -13.92 14.29 9.03
CA LYS A 172 -15.00 14.37 10.01
C LYS A 172 -16.20 13.62 9.46
N LYS A 173 -16.96 13.00 10.35
CA LYS A 173 -18.18 12.25 10.06
C LYS A 173 -19.28 12.78 10.97
N TYR A 174 -20.28 13.40 10.36
CA TYR A 174 -21.42 13.99 11.04
C TYR A 174 -22.60 13.03 11.17
N SER A 175 -22.74 12.10 10.23
CA SER A 175 -23.81 11.09 10.22
C SER A 175 -23.58 9.98 11.24
N ARG A 176 -24.67 9.52 11.89
CA ARG A 176 -24.72 8.33 12.76
C ARG A 176 -25.27 7.08 12.04
N GLU A 177 -25.42 7.14 10.72
CA GLU A 177 -26.11 6.10 9.93
C GLU A 177 -25.19 5.36 8.96
N ILE A 178 -24.00 5.91 8.68
CA ILE A 178 -23.06 5.33 7.72
C ILE A 178 -21.86 4.65 8.40
N PRO A 179 -21.33 3.54 7.84
CA PRO A 179 -20.07 2.96 8.28
C PRO A 179 -18.86 3.73 7.73
N GLN A 180 -17.70 3.54 8.36
CA GLN A 180 -16.42 4.06 7.86
C GLN A 180 -16.03 3.44 6.51
N THR A 181 -16.16 2.12 6.38
CA THR A 181 -15.78 1.37 5.17
C THR A 181 -17.00 0.74 4.51
N ARG A 182 -16.89 0.42 3.22
CA ARG A 182 -17.94 -0.28 2.45
C ARG A 182 -18.20 -1.66 3.05
N TRP A 183 -19.46 -1.96 3.41
CA TRP A 183 -19.87 -3.26 3.93
C TRP A 183 -20.49 -4.13 2.85
N VAL A 184 -19.67 -4.96 2.22
CA VAL A 184 -20.11 -5.92 1.19
C VAL A 184 -21.08 -6.92 1.80
N CYS A 185 -22.17 -7.20 1.10
CA CYS A 185 -23.15 -8.19 1.55
C CYS A 185 -22.50 -9.58 1.56
N THR A 186 -22.43 -10.21 2.72
CA THR A 186 -21.75 -11.49 2.92
C THR A 186 -22.44 -12.66 2.18
N GLN A 187 -23.74 -12.55 1.92
CA GLN A 187 -24.51 -13.57 1.21
C GLN A 187 -24.18 -13.60 -0.29
N CYS A 188 -24.20 -12.45 -0.97
CA CYS A 188 -23.97 -12.40 -2.41
C CYS A 188 -22.53 -12.06 -2.80
N ARG A 189 -21.69 -11.69 -1.83
CA ARG A 189 -20.29 -11.25 -2.02
C ARG A 189 -20.17 -10.08 -3.00
N GLY A 190 -21.10 -9.12 -2.92
CA GLY A 190 -21.08 -7.93 -3.78
C GLY A 190 -21.92 -8.03 -5.05
N ARG A 191 -22.45 -9.21 -5.40
CA ARG A 191 -23.22 -9.40 -6.66
C ARG A 191 -24.63 -8.80 -6.66
N GLY A 192 -25.19 -8.53 -5.49
CA GLY A 192 -26.61 -8.19 -5.32
C GLY A 192 -27.47 -9.42 -5.02
N CYS A 193 -28.38 -9.30 -4.05
CA CYS A 193 -29.41 -10.28 -3.71
C CYS A 193 -30.53 -9.61 -2.91
N GLU A 194 -31.66 -10.29 -2.70
CA GLU A 194 -32.81 -9.78 -1.94
C GLU A 194 -32.41 -9.21 -0.57
N ARG A 195 -31.54 -9.90 0.19
CA ARG A 195 -31.07 -9.44 1.51
C ARG A 195 -30.47 -8.04 1.50
N CYS A 196 -29.82 -7.63 0.41
CA CYS A 196 -29.20 -6.31 0.29
C CYS A 196 -29.96 -5.38 -0.67
N ASN A 197 -31.22 -5.71 -0.99
CA ASN A 197 -32.03 -5.02 -1.98
C ASN A 197 -31.29 -4.91 -3.33
N PHE A 198 -30.62 -5.98 -3.75
CA PHE A 198 -29.86 -6.08 -5.00
C PHE A 198 -28.67 -5.12 -5.15
N ARG A 199 -28.27 -4.40 -4.10
CA ARG A 199 -27.16 -3.42 -4.14
C ARG A 199 -25.77 -4.03 -4.01
N GLY A 200 -25.65 -5.27 -3.56
CA GLY A 200 -24.37 -5.91 -3.26
C GLY A 200 -23.70 -5.47 -1.94
N LYS A 201 -24.26 -4.47 -1.26
CA LYS A 201 -23.75 -3.89 -0.01
C LYS A 201 -24.86 -3.68 1.03
N MET A 202 -24.49 -3.64 2.31
CA MET A 202 -25.43 -3.55 3.44
C MET A 202 -25.90 -2.13 3.75
N TYR A 203 -25.10 -1.12 3.40
CA TYR A 203 -25.39 0.30 3.60
C TYR A 203 -25.37 1.01 2.26
N GLU A 204 -26.12 2.11 2.16
CA GLU A 204 -26.22 2.89 0.92
C GLU A 204 -24.89 3.52 0.53
N THR A 205 -24.15 4.03 1.50
CA THR A 205 -22.81 4.61 1.31
C THR A 205 -21.95 4.39 2.56
N SER A 206 -20.71 4.87 2.50
CA SER A 206 -19.73 4.84 3.58
C SER A 206 -18.78 6.02 3.45
N VAL A 207 -18.06 6.35 4.52
CA VAL A 207 -17.01 7.40 4.48
C VAL A 207 -16.01 7.09 3.35
N GLN A 208 -15.62 5.82 3.23
CA GLN A 208 -14.77 5.32 2.15
C GLN A 208 -15.33 5.63 0.75
N GLU A 209 -16.62 5.39 0.49
CA GLU A 209 -17.20 5.57 -0.84
C GLU A 209 -17.33 7.06 -1.20
N ILE A 210 -17.78 7.91 -0.26
CA ILE A 210 -17.92 9.35 -0.49
C ILE A 210 -16.56 9.99 -0.84
N ILE A 211 -15.48 9.53 -0.22
CA ILE A 211 -14.12 10.04 -0.49
C ILE A 211 -13.48 9.34 -1.69
N GLY A 212 -13.58 8.02 -1.75
CA GLY A 212 -12.84 7.18 -2.68
C GLY A 212 -13.41 7.20 -4.10
N ASP A 213 -14.73 7.30 -4.29
CA ASP A 213 -15.35 7.25 -5.61
C ASP A 213 -14.96 8.46 -6.50
N PRO A 214 -14.96 9.72 -6.00
CA PRO A 214 -14.48 10.86 -6.78
C PRO A 214 -13.00 10.75 -7.16
N ILE A 215 -12.16 10.31 -6.23
CA ILE A 215 -10.72 10.12 -6.45
C ILE A 215 -10.49 9.00 -7.48
N LEU A 216 -11.18 7.87 -7.35
CA LEU A 216 -11.11 6.75 -8.28
C LEU A 216 -11.45 7.19 -9.71
N LYS A 217 -12.52 7.97 -9.85
CA LYS A 217 -12.96 8.51 -11.15
C LYS A 217 -11.92 9.46 -11.74
N ALA A 218 -11.34 10.35 -10.94
CA ALA A 218 -10.31 11.28 -11.39
C ALA A 218 -9.02 10.57 -11.82
N ALA A 219 -8.58 9.58 -11.03
CA ALA A 219 -7.42 8.73 -11.31
C ALA A 219 -7.65 7.72 -12.45
N LYS A 220 -8.90 7.53 -12.87
CA LYS A 220 -9.31 6.47 -13.80
C LYS A 220 -8.80 5.08 -13.37
N GLY A 221 -8.83 4.82 -12.07
CA GLY A 221 -8.39 3.56 -11.48
C GLY A 221 -9.43 2.45 -11.57
N VAL A 222 -9.11 1.29 -11.00
CA VAL A 222 -9.96 0.09 -11.02
C VAL A 222 -10.78 -0.09 -9.75
N ASP A 223 -10.20 0.18 -8.58
CA ASP A 223 -10.87 0.08 -7.28
C ASP A 223 -10.19 0.99 -6.25
N HIS A 224 -10.84 1.23 -5.11
CA HIS A 224 -10.25 1.97 -3.99
C HIS A 224 -10.33 1.21 -2.66
N PHE A 225 -9.32 1.44 -1.82
CA PHE A 225 -9.23 0.86 -0.49
C PHE A 225 -9.00 1.94 0.55
N PHE A 226 -9.73 1.85 1.67
CA PHE A 226 -9.63 2.80 2.77
C PHE A 226 -8.71 2.28 3.87
N HIS A 227 -7.82 3.13 4.35
CA HIS A 227 -6.93 2.87 5.48
C HIS A 227 -7.08 3.97 6.51
N GLY A 228 -7.88 3.73 7.56
CA GLY A 228 -8.05 4.69 8.65
C GLY A 228 -7.09 4.45 9.81
N MET A 229 -6.71 5.52 10.52
CA MET A 229 -6.06 5.44 11.83
C MET A 229 -7.09 5.07 12.90
N GLY A 230 -7.48 3.80 12.92
CA GLY A 230 -8.59 3.29 13.72
C GLY A 230 -9.95 3.50 13.06
N ARG A 231 -11.02 3.26 13.82
CA ARG A 231 -12.40 3.24 13.34
C ARG A 231 -13.37 3.57 14.46
N GLU A 232 -14.45 4.27 14.11
CA GLU A 232 -15.63 4.48 14.94
C GLU A 232 -16.80 3.56 14.55
N ASP A 233 -17.74 3.37 15.49
CA ASP A 233 -19.00 2.67 15.24
C ASP A 233 -19.89 3.49 14.29
N ILE A 234 -20.91 2.84 13.71
CA ILE A 234 -21.81 3.49 12.74
C ILE A 234 -22.56 4.65 13.39
N ASP A 235 -23.03 4.44 14.62
CA ASP A 235 -23.78 5.40 15.42
C ASP A 235 -22.91 6.48 16.06
N ALA A 236 -21.59 6.45 15.87
CA ALA A 236 -20.65 7.43 16.40
C ALA A 236 -20.25 8.48 15.35
N ARG A 237 -20.09 9.74 15.78
CA ARG A 237 -19.53 10.80 14.94
C ARG A 237 -18.02 10.90 15.11
N MET A 238 -17.35 11.49 14.12
CA MET A 238 -15.95 11.89 14.17
C MET A 238 -15.89 13.40 13.93
N LEU A 239 -15.51 14.17 14.95
CA LEU A 239 -15.55 15.63 14.98
C LEU A 239 -14.14 16.22 15.21
N GLY A 240 -14.08 17.48 15.64
CA GLY A 240 -12.85 18.23 15.95
C GLY A 240 -11.81 18.15 14.85
N ASN A 241 -10.61 17.62 15.13
CA ASN A 241 -9.54 17.55 14.13
C ASN A 241 -9.76 16.46 13.05
N GLY A 242 -10.81 15.65 13.15
CA GLY A 242 -11.08 14.55 12.23
C GLY A 242 -10.10 13.37 12.40
N ARG A 243 -10.39 12.25 11.74
CA ARG A 243 -9.55 11.05 11.76
C ARG A 243 -8.63 11.00 10.53
N PRO A 244 -7.32 10.73 10.69
CA PRO A 244 -6.43 10.46 9.57
C PRO A 244 -6.85 9.23 8.78
N PHE A 245 -6.75 9.33 7.46
CA PHE A 245 -6.97 8.22 6.55
C PHE A 245 -6.02 8.29 5.35
N ILE A 246 -5.87 7.17 4.66
CA ILE A 246 -5.29 7.06 3.33
C ILE A 246 -6.26 6.30 2.43
N ILE A 247 -6.54 6.84 1.25
CA ILE A 247 -7.18 6.13 0.14
C ILE A 247 -6.09 5.57 -0.78
N GLU A 248 -6.13 4.26 -1.02
CA GLU A 248 -5.33 3.57 -2.03
C GLU A 248 -6.17 3.38 -3.29
N ILE A 249 -5.74 3.92 -4.43
CA ILE A 249 -6.33 3.67 -5.75
C ILE A 249 -5.50 2.61 -6.47
N ARG A 250 -6.16 1.53 -6.88
CA ARG A 250 -5.52 0.44 -7.64
C ARG A 250 -5.50 0.75 -9.14
N GLU A 251 -4.36 0.49 -9.77
CA GLU A 251 -4.12 0.64 -11.21
C GLU A 251 -4.60 2.00 -11.78
N PRO A 252 -4.16 3.13 -11.21
CA PRO A 252 -4.54 4.45 -11.70
C PRO A 252 -3.94 4.69 -13.10
N LYS A 253 -4.76 5.19 -14.03
CA LYS A 253 -4.27 5.64 -15.35
C LYS A 253 -3.84 7.10 -15.35
N LYS A 254 -4.30 7.89 -14.37
CA LYS A 254 -3.89 9.27 -14.10
C LYS A 254 -3.33 9.38 -12.69
N ARG A 255 -2.19 10.06 -12.51
CA ARG A 255 -1.48 10.15 -11.21
C ARG A 255 -1.40 11.58 -10.68
N MET A 256 -1.30 12.57 -11.56
CA MET A 256 -1.40 13.99 -11.23
C MET A 256 -2.86 14.37 -11.10
N LEU A 257 -3.30 14.51 -9.84
CA LEU A 257 -4.65 14.93 -9.50
C LEU A 257 -4.62 16.30 -8.85
N ASP A 258 -5.61 17.12 -9.17
CA ASP A 258 -5.87 18.36 -8.44
C ASP A 258 -6.59 18.01 -7.13
N LEU A 259 -5.80 17.84 -6.06
CA LEU A 259 -6.30 17.43 -4.75
C LEU A 259 -7.15 18.53 -4.08
N GLU A 260 -6.89 19.81 -4.36
CA GLU A 260 -7.67 20.91 -3.79
C GLU A 260 -9.09 20.94 -4.38
N SER A 261 -9.20 20.79 -5.70
CA SER A 261 -10.50 20.69 -6.38
C SER A 261 -11.25 19.41 -5.97
N LEU A 262 -10.54 18.29 -5.77
CA LEU A 262 -11.14 17.05 -5.28
C LEU A 262 -11.65 17.20 -3.85
N GLU A 263 -10.90 17.85 -2.96
CA GLU A 263 -11.33 18.10 -1.58
C GLU A 263 -12.65 18.89 -1.55
N LYS A 264 -12.72 20.00 -2.33
CA LYS A 264 -13.95 20.80 -2.47
C LYS A 264 -15.12 19.97 -3.00
N MET A 265 -14.89 19.16 -4.04
CA MET A 265 -15.92 18.31 -4.63
C MET A 265 -16.44 17.26 -3.64
N ILE A 266 -15.55 16.58 -2.91
CA ILE A 266 -15.92 15.58 -1.91
C ILE A 266 -16.72 16.24 -0.78
N ASN A 267 -16.32 17.44 -0.33
CA ASN A 267 -17.04 18.19 0.69
C ASN A 267 -18.44 18.63 0.25
N GLU A 268 -18.62 19.03 -1.01
CA GLU A 268 -19.93 19.37 -1.56
C GLU A 268 -20.84 18.13 -1.64
N GLN A 269 -20.32 17.00 -2.14
CA GLN A 269 -21.06 15.73 -2.24
C GLN A 269 -21.36 15.10 -0.88
N GLY A 270 -20.46 15.27 0.08
CA GLY A 270 -20.56 14.77 1.44
C GLY A 270 -21.26 15.70 2.41
N LYS A 271 -21.79 16.84 1.95
CA LYS A 271 -22.34 17.90 2.80
C LYS A 271 -23.35 17.38 3.82
N GLY A 272 -23.12 17.68 5.10
CA GLY A 272 -23.95 17.21 6.22
C GLY A 272 -23.71 15.75 6.64
N ILE A 273 -22.89 14.99 5.89
CA ILE A 273 -22.57 13.59 6.17
C ILE A 273 -21.11 13.45 6.61
N ILE A 274 -20.17 13.99 5.83
CA ILE A 274 -18.74 14.05 6.12
C ILE A 274 -18.13 15.38 5.67
N GLU A 275 -16.92 15.64 6.14
CA GLU A 275 -16.04 16.70 5.65
C GLU A 275 -14.62 16.14 5.62
N VAL A 276 -13.88 16.40 4.56
CA VAL A 276 -12.47 16.06 4.38
C VAL A 276 -11.62 17.30 4.31
N SER A 277 -10.39 17.17 4.82
CA SER A 277 -9.38 18.21 4.77
C SER A 277 -7.98 17.60 4.61
N ASN A 278 -7.03 18.45 4.23
CA ASN A 278 -5.61 18.13 4.14
C ASN A 278 -5.30 16.99 3.16
N LEU A 279 -5.98 16.95 2.00
CA LEU A 279 -5.66 15.97 0.97
C LEU A 279 -4.23 16.17 0.44
N ARG A 280 -3.40 15.13 0.52
CA ARG A 280 -2.04 15.12 -0.05
C ARG A 280 -1.63 13.75 -0.55
N LEU A 281 -0.61 13.70 -1.41
CA LEU A 281 0.02 12.44 -1.79
C LEU A 281 0.62 11.73 -0.57
N SER A 282 0.61 10.41 -0.62
CA SER A 282 1.04 9.52 0.45
C SER A 282 1.74 8.29 -0.11
N SER A 283 2.05 7.31 0.74
CA SER A 283 2.78 6.10 0.36
C SER A 283 2.31 4.87 1.13
N ARG A 284 2.66 3.69 0.62
CA ARG A 284 2.45 2.41 1.30
C ARG A 284 3.17 2.33 2.65
N ALA A 285 4.30 3.03 2.81
CA ALA A 285 5.00 3.12 4.09
C ALA A 285 4.16 3.90 5.12
N GLU A 286 3.52 4.99 4.70
CA GLU A 286 2.64 5.78 5.57
C GLU A 286 1.37 5.01 5.96
N VAL A 287 0.82 4.18 5.05
CA VAL A 287 -0.28 3.26 5.39
C VAL A 287 0.09 2.37 6.58
N LYS A 288 1.33 1.86 6.64
CA LYS A 288 1.81 1.09 7.78
C LYS A 288 1.87 1.95 9.04
N LYS A 289 2.46 3.15 8.94
CA LYS A 289 2.57 4.12 10.06
C LYS A 289 1.20 4.41 10.69
N ILE A 290 0.20 4.77 9.88
CA ILE A 290 -1.13 5.13 10.41
C ILE A 290 -1.88 3.92 11.01
N LYS A 291 -1.64 2.71 10.50
CA LYS A 291 -2.27 1.49 11.03
C LYS A 291 -1.66 1.04 12.35
N SER A 292 -0.36 1.27 12.56
CA SER A 292 0.33 0.97 13.81
C SER A 292 0.20 2.09 14.86
N ALA A 293 -0.16 3.30 14.43
CA ALA A 293 -0.32 4.43 15.34
C ALA A 293 -1.43 4.16 16.38
N SER A 294 -1.09 4.40 17.64
CA SER A 294 -1.98 4.20 18.78
C SER A 294 -2.17 5.50 19.58
N PRO A 295 -2.58 6.62 18.94
CA PRO A 295 -2.80 7.86 19.65
C PRO A 295 -3.96 7.71 20.63
N GLU A 296 -3.85 8.43 21.74
CA GLU A 296 -4.98 8.70 22.62
C GLU A 296 -6.11 9.38 21.86
N LYS A 297 -7.33 9.22 22.38
CA LYS A 297 -8.52 9.77 21.75
C LYS A 297 -9.37 10.45 22.80
N ILE A 298 -9.99 11.54 22.39
CA ILE A 298 -10.92 12.28 23.22
C ILE A 298 -12.32 12.05 22.67
N TYR A 299 -13.22 11.67 23.57
CA TYR A 299 -14.60 11.35 23.27
C TYR A 299 -15.52 12.29 24.02
N ARG A 300 -16.61 12.69 23.38
CA ARG A 300 -17.76 13.31 24.03
C ARG A 300 -18.88 12.27 24.09
N VAL A 301 -19.38 11.98 25.28
CA VAL A 301 -20.34 10.91 25.51
C VAL A 301 -21.51 11.43 26.30
N GLU A 302 -22.71 11.23 25.79
CA GLU A 302 -23.95 11.49 26.50
C GLU A 302 -24.46 10.19 27.11
N ILE A 303 -24.68 10.19 28.42
CA ILE A 303 -25.12 9.03 29.17
C ILE A 303 -26.43 9.31 29.88
N LEU A 304 -27.27 8.28 29.98
CA LEU A 304 -28.47 8.28 30.81
C LEU A 304 -28.19 7.46 32.09
N LEU A 305 -28.55 8.03 33.24
CA LEU A 305 -28.49 7.36 34.53
C LEU A 305 -29.86 6.74 34.86
N ASN A 306 -29.88 5.43 35.11
CA ASN A 306 -31.07 4.73 35.57
C ASN A 306 -31.13 4.73 37.11
N GLY A 307 -31.20 5.92 37.70
CA GLY A 307 -31.24 6.12 39.14
C GLY A 307 -30.74 7.52 39.53
N LYS A 308 -31.05 7.94 40.75
CA LYS A 308 -30.61 9.24 41.28
C LYS A 308 -29.21 9.15 41.86
N VAL A 309 -28.31 10.00 41.38
CA VAL A 309 -26.95 10.15 41.94
C VAL A 309 -26.73 11.63 42.22
N ASN A 310 -26.26 11.98 43.42
CA ASN A 310 -25.95 13.38 43.73
C ASN A 310 -24.70 13.85 42.96
N LYS A 311 -24.62 15.17 42.74
CA LYS A 311 -23.55 15.77 41.93
C LYS A 311 -22.18 15.58 42.57
N GLU A 312 -22.11 15.56 43.90
CA GLU A 312 -20.88 15.36 44.66
C GLU A 312 -20.29 13.97 44.38
N LYS A 313 -21.10 12.90 44.44
CA LYS A 313 -20.64 11.54 44.12
C LYS A 313 -20.24 11.40 42.67
N ILE A 314 -20.97 12.02 41.74
CA ILE A 314 -20.58 12.03 40.32
C ILE A 314 -19.16 12.59 40.20
N ASN A 315 -18.93 13.80 40.73
CA ASN A 315 -17.62 14.44 40.64
C ASN A 315 -16.51 13.62 41.30
N GLU A 316 -16.75 13.02 42.47
CA GLU A 316 -15.81 12.12 43.15
C GLU A 316 -15.42 10.93 42.26
N VAL A 317 -16.42 10.27 41.67
CA VAL A 317 -16.19 9.12 40.77
C VAL A 317 -15.41 9.55 39.52
N LEU A 318 -15.75 10.68 38.90
CA LEU A 318 -14.99 11.18 37.74
C LEU A 318 -13.52 11.46 38.10
N GLN A 319 -13.25 12.07 39.27
CA GLN A 319 -11.87 12.29 39.72
C GLN A 319 -11.11 10.98 39.97
N SER A 320 -11.79 9.94 40.45
CA SER A 320 -11.19 8.62 40.69
C SER A 320 -10.73 7.90 39.41
N PHE A 321 -11.21 8.33 38.24
CA PHE A 321 -10.84 7.76 36.93
C PHE A 321 -9.68 8.50 36.24
N LYS A 322 -9.10 9.51 36.87
CA LYS A 322 -7.94 10.22 36.32
C LYS A 322 -6.69 9.34 36.38
N ASN A 323 -6.07 9.08 35.23
CA ASN A 323 -4.93 8.17 35.05
C ASN A 323 -5.18 6.77 35.65
N THR A 324 -6.38 6.24 35.40
CA THR A 324 -6.84 4.99 36.02
C THR A 324 -6.80 3.85 35.02
N ARG A 325 -6.19 2.73 35.42
CA ARG A 325 -6.21 1.49 34.66
C ARG A 325 -7.54 0.77 34.84
N ILE A 326 -8.12 0.37 33.72
CA ILE A 326 -9.29 -0.48 33.63
C ILE A 326 -8.94 -1.77 32.90
N THR A 327 -9.64 -2.83 33.23
CA THR A 327 -9.53 -4.13 32.58
C THR A 327 -10.76 -4.32 31.70
N GLN A 328 -10.55 -4.52 30.40
CA GLN A 328 -11.62 -4.75 29.41
C GLN A 328 -11.46 -6.11 28.74
N GLN A 329 -12.40 -7.02 28.99
CA GLN A 329 -12.62 -8.18 28.16
C GLN A 329 -13.27 -7.76 26.83
N THR A 330 -12.99 -8.49 25.74
CA THR A 330 -13.55 -8.21 24.41
C THR A 330 -15.08 -8.04 24.52
N PRO A 331 -15.66 -6.90 24.13
CA PRO A 331 -17.08 -6.64 24.33
C PRO A 331 -18.01 -7.68 23.71
N THR A 332 -19.12 -7.97 24.37
CA THR A 332 -20.10 -8.97 23.92
C THR A 332 -20.57 -8.69 22.48
N ARG A 333 -20.87 -7.43 22.16
CA ARG A 333 -21.33 -6.99 20.82
C ARG A 333 -20.32 -7.24 19.69
N VAL A 334 -19.03 -7.40 20.02
CA VAL A 334 -17.96 -7.63 19.03
C VAL A 334 -17.34 -9.03 19.11
N ALA A 335 -17.81 -9.87 20.04
CA ALA A 335 -17.24 -11.20 20.27
C ALA A 335 -17.34 -12.13 19.05
N HIS A 336 -18.42 -12.02 18.25
CA HIS A 336 -18.58 -12.80 17.01
C HIS A 336 -17.52 -12.52 15.93
N ARG A 337 -16.77 -11.40 16.06
CA ARG A 337 -15.79 -10.93 15.08
C ARG A 337 -14.37 -10.78 15.65
N ARG A 338 -14.18 -10.97 16.96
CA ARG A 338 -12.89 -10.78 17.64
C ARG A 338 -12.64 -11.89 18.64
N ALA A 339 -11.37 -12.29 18.76
CA ALA A 339 -10.96 -13.21 19.81
C ALA A 339 -11.33 -12.65 21.19
N ASP A 340 -11.89 -13.51 22.03
CA ASP A 340 -12.20 -13.14 23.41
C ASP A 340 -10.89 -13.02 24.20
N LYS A 341 -10.58 -11.81 24.65
CA LYS A 341 -9.31 -11.46 25.32
C LYS A 341 -9.55 -10.32 26.28
N THR A 342 -8.89 -10.39 27.43
CA THR A 342 -8.84 -9.33 28.43
C THR A 342 -7.61 -8.46 28.20
N ARG A 343 -7.79 -7.13 28.28
CA ARG A 343 -6.75 -6.13 28.04
C ARG A 343 -6.82 -5.06 29.12
N GLU A 344 -5.68 -4.64 29.62
CA GLU A 344 -5.60 -3.41 30.40
C GLU A 344 -5.65 -2.21 29.46
N LYS A 345 -6.34 -1.16 29.90
CA LYS A 345 -6.49 0.12 29.21
C LYS A 345 -6.45 1.25 30.22
N GLU A 346 -6.03 2.42 29.80
CA GLU A 346 -6.03 3.60 30.66
C GLU A 346 -7.11 4.62 30.28
N ILE A 347 -7.82 5.11 31.30
CA ILE A 347 -8.58 6.36 31.23
C ILE A 347 -7.64 7.44 31.73
N VAL A 348 -7.20 8.31 30.81
CA VAL A 348 -6.24 9.37 31.11
C VAL A 348 -6.93 10.48 31.90
N ASN A 349 -8.10 10.91 31.43
CA ASN A 349 -8.87 11.94 32.11
C ASN A 349 -10.36 11.83 31.77
N ILE A 350 -11.21 12.25 32.68
CA ILE A 350 -12.64 12.38 32.46
C ILE A 350 -13.18 13.63 33.16
N THR A 351 -14.01 14.40 32.44
CA THR A 351 -14.66 15.60 32.96
C THR A 351 -16.13 15.62 32.56
N ALA A 352 -16.99 16.20 33.39
CA ALA A 352 -18.37 16.49 33.01
C ALA A 352 -18.44 17.85 32.31
N GLU A 353 -19.03 17.89 31.12
CA GLU A 353 -19.45 19.14 30.47
C GLU A 353 -20.79 19.63 31.02
N ASP A 354 -21.71 18.70 31.26
CA ASP A 354 -23.04 18.98 31.78
C ASP A 354 -23.54 17.85 32.69
N ILE A 355 -24.21 18.22 33.77
CA ILE A 355 -24.78 17.29 34.75
C ILE A 355 -26.24 17.66 35.00
N GLY A 356 -27.14 17.01 34.26
CA GLY A 356 -28.57 17.02 34.50
C GLY A 356 -29.00 15.95 35.51
N ASP A 357 -30.31 15.86 35.75
CA ASP A 357 -30.88 14.92 36.74
C ASP A 357 -30.83 13.46 36.25
N GLU A 358 -31.06 13.24 34.96
CA GLU A 358 -31.09 11.91 34.34
C GLU A 358 -30.01 11.73 33.27
N ALA A 359 -29.48 12.81 32.72
CA ALA A 359 -28.51 12.80 31.63
C ALA A 359 -27.23 13.55 32.00
N ILE A 360 -26.08 12.99 31.62
CA ILE A 360 -24.76 13.59 31.85
C ILE A 360 -24.00 13.60 30.53
N THR A 361 -23.34 14.71 30.23
CA THR A 361 -22.37 14.78 29.13
C THR A 361 -20.96 14.73 29.70
N LEU A 362 -20.18 13.76 29.22
CA LEU A 362 -18.81 13.51 29.64
C LEU A 362 -17.84 13.74 28.50
N VAL A 363 -16.68 14.30 28.81
CA VAL A 363 -15.50 14.32 27.93
C VAL A 363 -14.47 13.38 28.51
N ILE A 364 -14.10 12.36 27.74
CA ILE A 364 -13.25 11.25 28.16
C ILE A 364 -12.02 11.21 27.26
N ARG A 365 -10.83 11.38 27.84
CA ARG A 365 -9.54 11.13 27.18
C ARG A 365 -9.06 9.73 27.57
N ALA A 366 -8.85 8.86 26.59
CA ALA A 366 -8.50 7.47 26.83
C ALA A 366 -7.42 6.95 25.89
N GLU A 367 -6.72 5.91 26.34
CA GLU A 367 -5.75 5.16 25.56
C GLU A 367 -6.37 4.60 24.25
N ALA A 368 -5.53 4.37 23.25
CA ALA A 368 -5.97 3.74 22.01
C ALA A 368 -6.60 2.35 22.24
N GLY A 369 -7.77 2.14 21.65
CA GLY A 369 -8.46 0.86 21.66
C GLY A 369 -9.33 0.63 22.89
N THR A 370 -9.45 1.62 23.79
CA THR A 370 -10.42 1.60 24.89
C THR A 370 -11.86 1.60 24.35
N TYR A 371 -12.66 0.65 24.81
CA TYR A 371 -14.07 0.54 24.44
C TYR A 371 -14.91 1.41 25.38
N ILE A 372 -15.21 2.64 24.93
CA ILE A 372 -15.85 3.67 25.76
C ILE A 372 -17.27 3.31 26.18
N LYS A 373 -18.07 2.68 25.30
CA LYS A 373 -19.43 2.24 25.66
C LYS A 373 -19.37 1.27 26.84
N GLU A 374 -18.51 0.28 26.73
CA GLU A 374 -18.32 -0.74 27.76
C GLU A 374 -17.65 -0.20 29.04
N PHE A 375 -16.81 0.83 28.95
CA PHE A 375 -16.35 1.58 30.12
C PHE A 375 -17.50 2.26 30.87
N VAL A 376 -18.48 2.81 30.16
CA VAL A 376 -19.66 3.45 30.77
C VAL A 376 -20.57 2.42 31.43
N HIS A 377 -21.05 1.41 30.69
CA HIS A 377 -22.09 0.50 31.16
C HIS A 377 -21.57 -0.83 31.77
N GLY A 378 -20.25 -1.06 31.77
CA GLY A 378 -19.59 -2.21 32.39
C GLY A 378 -19.69 -3.56 31.65
N ASP A 379 -20.53 -3.65 30.61
CA ASP A 379 -20.79 -4.85 29.79
C ASP A 379 -21.00 -6.13 30.64
N GLY A 380 -21.86 -6.05 31.66
CA GLY A 380 -22.14 -7.18 32.55
C GLY A 380 -20.96 -7.60 33.43
N GLY A 381 -20.02 -6.68 33.71
CA GLY A 381 -18.82 -6.94 34.50
C GLY A 381 -17.60 -7.35 33.67
N ARG A 382 -17.68 -7.30 32.34
CA ARG A 382 -16.57 -7.53 31.41
C ARG A 382 -15.61 -6.34 31.32
N THR A 383 -16.01 -5.16 31.81
CA THR A 383 -15.14 -4.00 32.03
C THR A 383 -15.14 -3.61 33.50
N ARG A 384 -13.96 -3.55 34.14
CA ARG A 384 -13.79 -3.18 35.55
C ARG A 384 -12.51 -2.37 35.83
N PRO A 385 -12.56 -1.33 36.67
CA PRO A 385 -13.78 -0.65 37.10
C PRO A 385 -14.53 -0.03 35.93
N SER A 386 -15.84 0.12 36.05
CA SER A 386 -16.70 0.84 35.09
C SER A 386 -17.40 2.02 35.74
N LEU A 387 -17.86 2.99 34.94
CA LEU A 387 -18.56 4.17 35.44
C LEU A 387 -19.84 3.78 36.19
N SER A 388 -20.65 2.88 35.60
CA SER A 388 -21.86 2.36 36.22
C SER A 388 -21.61 1.66 37.56
N GLU A 389 -20.53 0.88 37.66
CA GLU A 389 -20.13 0.21 38.89
C GLU A 389 -19.81 1.20 40.01
N LEU A 390 -19.02 2.24 39.74
CA LEU A 390 -18.63 3.22 40.76
C LEU A 390 -19.76 4.19 41.13
N LEU A 391 -20.62 4.57 40.16
CA LEU A 391 -21.82 5.37 40.45
C LEU A 391 -22.88 4.57 41.22
N GLY A 392 -22.86 3.23 41.11
CA GLY A 392 -23.82 2.34 41.77
C GLY A 392 -25.21 2.34 41.11
N VAL A 393 -25.32 2.86 39.89
CA VAL A 393 -26.55 2.86 39.09
C VAL A 393 -26.25 2.42 37.65
N PRO A 394 -27.18 1.75 36.95
CA PRO A 394 -27.00 1.42 35.55
C PRO A 394 -26.83 2.69 34.70
N CYS A 395 -25.84 2.71 33.81
CA CYS A 395 -25.59 3.80 32.87
C CYS A 395 -25.79 3.31 31.43
N GLU A 396 -26.48 4.09 30.60
CA GLU A 396 -26.68 3.81 29.18
C GLU A 396 -25.99 4.90 28.33
N VAL A 397 -25.30 4.52 27.25
CA VAL A 397 -24.75 5.50 26.30
C VAL A 397 -25.82 5.88 25.28
N LYS A 398 -26.27 7.14 25.31
CA LYS A 398 -27.20 7.71 24.32
C LYS A 398 -26.51 8.12 23.05
N SER A 399 -25.35 8.76 23.18
CA SER A 399 -24.58 9.19 22.04
C SER A 399 -23.08 9.20 22.33
N LEU A 400 -22.28 8.94 21.30
CA LEU A 400 -20.82 8.97 21.40
C LEU A 400 -20.25 9.66 20.17
N ASP A 401 -19.33 10.60 20.43
CA ASP A 401 -18.58 11.29 19.41
C ASP A 401 -17.10 11.19 19.74
N VAL A 402 -16.27 10.93 18.73
CA VAL A 402 -14.84 11.17 18.84
C VAL A 402 -14.64 12.64 18.50
N ILE A 403 -14.08 13.42 19.41
CA ILE A 403 -13.85 14.86 19.21
C ILE A 403 -12.38 15.17 18.92
N GLU A 404 -11.46 14.26 19.24
CA GLU A 404 -10.04 14.44 18.90
C GLU A 404 -9.34 13.09 18.74
N VAL A 405 -8.47 13.02 17.73
CA VAL A 405 -7.40 12.01 17.65
C VAL A 405 -6.10 12.72 17.96
N ALA A 406 -5.49 12.43 19.12
CA ALA A 406 -4.26 13.06 19.60
C ALA A 406 -3.03 12.47 18.89
N ASP A 407 -2.99 12.66 17.56
CA ASP A 407 -1.90 12.24 16.71
C ASP A 407 -0.99 13.43 16.40
N ASN A 408 0.33 13.23 16.46
CA ASN A 408 1.31 14.26 16.10
C ASN A 408 1.49 14.34 14.56
N THR A 409 0.53 13.86 13.77
CA THR A 409 0.70 13.71 12.31
C THR A 409 0.54 15.01 11.52
N GLY A 410 0.37 16.14 12.21
CA GLY A 410 0.28 17.49 11.65
C GLY A 410 1.40 18.44 12.09
N GLU A 411 2.45 17.95 12.76
CA GLU A 411 3.58 18.77 13.25
C GLU A 411 4.87 18.61 12.42
N GLU A 412 4.81 18.06 11.20
CA GLU A 412 5.95 18.02 10.26
C GLU A 412 5.85 19.06 9.15
#